data_AF-A0A7U9TKY6-F1
#
_entry.id   AF-A0A7U9TKY6-F1
#
_cell.length_a   1.000
_cell.length_b   1.000
_cell.length_c   1.000
_cell.angle_alpha   90.00
_cell.angle_beta   90.00
_cell.angle_gamma   90.00
#
_symmetry.space_group_name_H-M   'P 1'
#
loop_
_entity.id
_entity.type
_entity.pdbx_description
1 polymer ?
#
loop_
_entity_poly.entity_id
_entity_poly.type
_entity_poly.pdbx_seq_one_letter_code
_entity_poly.pdbx_strand_id
1 'polypeptide(L)'
;MLTVGSIITEKVIDVDYLGQGVIKHDGYVIFVPKLIDGELAKIKITKVKKNFCQGQVVDILEASPDRNQDVSQLDALNLYHMLPSRQLAWQEKTTVETFKKIADLDISLDETIYDDRYINYRNKSVFHVIEDSVLRLGLYDTTKNNIVDTDDFILSDVVTNKILKFINDAKFKIEKNGLTHVVFRTNLKGEILVTFVSRKDQIRGLTQVVEALQMFSFVVGITFNVNRNHKVILGKESTTLFGENIIRERLNGIDMLINDRAFFQINVPVIEKAYQLIKDDLSNNDVVLDAYSGIGSIGYYIYDRVKKVIMVESNKQNINLAHQIRDQFDVNNIEISYQRAELYQAKESIDKVICDPPRNGLMPEFVDTLLQMKPKKIYYLSCDVKTLSRDVNLLKENYMIESIHPIRMFYHTTSLETLVVLKQN
;
A
#
# COMPACT_ATOMS: atom_id res chain seq x y z
N MET A 1 35.05 -8.72 20.51
CA MET A 1 34.22 -9.50 19.56
C MET A 1 32.82 -9.58 20.14
N LEU A 2 31.82 -9.06 19.42
CA LEU A 2 30.44 -9.03 19.91
C LEU A 2 29.86 -10.44 20.00
N THR A 3 29.16 -10.71 21.10
CA THR A 3 28.40 -11.96 21.31
C THR A 3 26.91 -11.65 21.51
N VAL A 4 26.05 -12.62 21.23
CA VAL A 4 24.62 -12.50 21.56
C VAL A 4 24.47 -12.27 23.07
N GLY A 5 23.69 -11.25 23.43
CA GLY A 5 23.50 -10.81 24.81
C GLY A 5 24.42 -9.67 25.25
N SER A 6 25.48 -9.35 24.50
CA SER A 6 26.32 -8.19 24.75
C SER A 6 25.48 -6.91 24.77
N ILE A 7 25.78 -5.99 25.70
CA ILE A 7 25.18 -4.66 25.77
C ILE A 7 26.24 -3.64 25.43
N ILE A 8 25.96 -2.79 24.45
CA ILE A 8 26.83 -1.69 24.03
C ILE A 8 26.06 -0.37 24.19
N THR A 9 26.79 0.73 24.34
CA THR A 9 26.22 2.08 24.32
C THR A 9 26.82 2.82 23.14
N GLU A 10 26.00 3.18 22.17
CA GLU A 10 26.47 3.74 20.90
C GLU A 10 25.53 4.80 20.36
N LYS A 11 26.10 5.70 19.56
CA LYS A 11 25.35 6.71 18.84
C LYS A 11 24.85 6.16 17.50
N VAL A 12 23.58 6.38 17.21
CA VAL A 12 22.94 6.00 15.94
C VAL A 12 23.40 6.98 14.87
N ILE A 13 23.93 6.46 13.77
CA ILE A 13 24.51 7.29 12.70
C ILE A 13 23.59 7.43 11.48
N ASP A 14 22.63 6.52 11.32
CA ASP A 14 21.72 6.53 10.19
C ASP A 14 20.45 5.70 10.47
N VAL A 15 19.50 5.72 9.54
CA VAL A 15 18.32 4.86 9.47
C VAL A 15 18.28 4.20 8.09
N ASP A 16 18.17 2.88 8.03
CA ASP A 16 18.14 2.15 6.76
C ASP A 16 16.77 2.16 6.06
N TYR A 17 16.69 1.54 4.88
CA TYR A 17 15.45 1.42 4.09
C TYR A 17 14.33 0.59 4.76
N LEU A 18 14.63 -0.10 5.88
CA LEU A 18 13.66 -0.83 6.70
C LEU A 18 13.28 -0.05 7.97
N GLY A 19 13.70 1.21 8.09
CA GLY A 19 13.42 2.04 9.26
C GLY A 19 14.18 1.59 10.52
N GLN A 20 15.32 0.92 10.35
CA GLN A 20 16.16 0.46 11.45
C GLN A 20 17.32 1.43 11.66
N GLY A 21 17.58 1.79 12.92
CA GLY A 21 18.77 2.55 13.26
C GLY A 21 20.04 1.76 12.93
N VAL A 22 21.00 2.45 12.33
CA VAL A 22 22.27 1.90 11.88
C VAL A 22 23.38 2.42 12.78
N ILE A 23 24.21 1.51 13.28
CA ILE A 23 25.34 1.79 14.16
C ILE A 23 26.57 1.10 13.61
N LYS A 24 27.75 1.70 13.81
CA LYS A 24 29.05 1.08 13.54
C LYS A 24 29.79 0.88 14.87
N HIS A 25 30.14 -0.37 15.18
CA HIS A 25 30.87 -0.71 16.40
C HIS A 25 31.79 -1.90 16.12
N ASP A 26 33.07 -1.81 16.48
CA ASP A 26 34.08 -2.86 16.31
C ASP A 26 34.11 -3.49 14.89
N GLY A 27 33.94 -2.66 13.86
CA GLY A 27 33.91 -3.12 12.46
C GLY A 27 32.63 -3.80 12.00
N TYR A 28 31.62 -3.95 12.88
CA TYR A 28 30.29 -4.42 12.53
C TYR A 28 29.35 -3.25 12.21
N VAL A 29 28.48 -3.45 11.23
CA VAL A 29 27.24 -2.67 11.09
C VAL A 29 26.15 -3.35 11.92
N ILE A 30 25.46 -2.59 12.77
CA ILE A 30 24.44 -3.10 13.67
C ILE A 30 23.11 -2.44 13.32
N PHE A 31 22.10 -3.26 13.03
CA PHE A 31 20.74 -2.81 12.73
C PHE A 31 19.85 -2.97 13.97
N VAL A 32 19.21 -1.88 14.37
CA VAL A 32 18.40 -1.83 15.60
C VAL A 32 17.05 -1.19 15.27
N PRO A 33 15.95 -1.96 15.25
CA PRO A 33 14.60 -1.39 15.09
C PRO A 33 14.30 -0.33 16.15
N LYS A 34 13.47 0.67 15.80
CA LYS A 34 12.96 1.71 16.71
C LYS A 34 13.98 2.77 17.18
N LEU A 35 15.16 2.83 16.57
CA LEU A 35 16.14 3.89 16.79
C LEU A 35 16.16 4.89 15.62
N ILE A 36 16.42 6.15 15.96
CA ILE A 36 16.56 7.27 15.03
C ILE A 36 18.01 7.73 15.06
N ASP A 37 18.52 8.22 13.94
CA ASP A 37 19.84 8.85 13.86
C ASP A 37 19.99 10.02 14.84
N GLY A 38 21.19 10.16 15.38
CA GLY A 38 21.52 11.15 16.40
C GLY A 38 21.31 10.67 17.83
N GLU A 39 20.57 9.58 18.06
CA GLU A 39 20.30 9.07 19.40
C GLU A 39 21.49 8.36 20.03
N LEU A 40 21.63 8.48 21.34
CA LEU A 40 22.53 7.65 22.15
C LEU A 40 21.70 6.58 22.87
N ALA A 41 21.99 5.31 22.64
CA ALA A 41 21.18 4.22 23.19
C ALA A 41 22.03 3.06 23.75
N LYS A 42 21.51 2.40 24.79
CA LYS A 42 21.98 1.09 25.22
C LYS A 42 21.30 0.03 24.36
N ILE A 43 22.10 -0.82 23.72
CA ILE A 43 21.63 -1.81 22.75
C ILE A 43 22.11 -3.19 23.15
N LYS A 44 21.19 -4.15 23.18
CA LYS A 44 21.49 -5.57 23.39
C LYS A 44 21.60 -6.26 22.04
N ILE A 45 22.71 -6.93 21.78
CA ILE A 45 22.92 -7.72 20.57
C ILE A 45 22.05 -8.99 20.62
N THR A 46 21.20 -9.17 19.62
CA THR A 46 20.29 -10.32 19.51
C THR A 46 20.77 -11.34 18.48
N LYS A 47 21.56 -10.92 17.49
CA LYS A 47 22.09 -11.80 16.45
C LYS A 47 23.43 -11.29 15.95
N VAL A 48 24.39 -12.19 15.77
CA VAL A 48 25.70 -11.91 15.17
C VAL A 48 25.82 -12.67 13.86
N LYS A 49 26.22 -11.97 12.79
CA LYS A 49 26.53 -12.53 11.46
C LYS A 49 27.94 -12.12 11.05
N LYS A 50 28.41 -12.64 9.91
CA LYS A 50 29.79 -12.42 9.43
C LYS A 50 30.17 -10.94 9.36
N ASN A 51 29.28 -10.10 8.80
CA ASN A 51 29.57 -8.68 8.51
C ASN A 51 28.63 -7.69 9.23
N PHE A 52 27.62 -8.19 9.95
CA PHE A 52 26.64 -7.33 10.61
C PHE A 52 26.04 -8.00 11.85
N CYS A 53 25.43 -7.21 12.72
CA CYS A 53 24.65 -7.67 13.85
C CYS A 53 23.22 -7.12 13.80
N GLN A 54 22.33 -7.76 14.56
CA GLN A 54 21.02 -7.22 14.91
C GLN A 54 21.00 -6.95 16.40
N GLY A 55 20.37 -5.84 16.79
CA GLY A 55 20.21 -5.45 18.18
C GLY A 55 18.78 -5.09 18.51
N GLN A 56 18.53 -4.91 19.80
CA GLN A 56 17.30 -4.35 20.35
C GLN A 56 17.64 -3.22 21.31
N VAL A 57 16.79 -2.21 21.36
CA VAL A 57 16.90 -1.10 22.31
C VAL A 57 16.68 -1.63 23.72
N VAL A 58 17.61 -1.32 24.63
CA VAL A 58 17.47 -1.52 26.07
C VAL A 58 17.04 -0.23 26.73
N ASP A 59 17.67 0.88 26.35
CA ASP A 59 17.44 2.20 26.92
C ASP A 59 17.86 3.29 25.92
N ILE A 60 17.18 4.43 25.93
CA ILE A 60 17.55 5.61 25.11
C ILE A 60 18.07 6.67 26.08
N LEU A 61 19.36 6.94 26.02
CA LEU A 61 20.05 7.87 26.92
C LEU A 61 19.93 9.32 26.43
N GLU A 62 19.97 9.52 25.11
CA GLU A 62 19.70 10.81 24.46
C GLU A 62 18.74 10.57 23.29
N ALA A 63 17.52 11.08 23.42
CA ALA A 63 16.47 10.93 22.41
C ALA A 63 16.60 12.00 21.31
N SER A 64 16.21 11.65 20.08
CA SER A 64 16.12 12.59 18.98
C SER A 64 14.95 13.56 19.20
N PRO A 65 15.06 14.85 18.81
CA PRO A 65 13.91 15.75 18.79
C PRO A 65 12.79 15.26 17.84
N ASP A 66 13.13 14.42 16.88
CA ASP A 66 12.19 13.82 15.92
C ASP A 66 11.53 12.53 16.43
N ARG A 67 11.73 12.18 17.71
CA ARG A 67 11.10 11.00 18.32
C ARG A 67 9.66 11.27 18.71
N ASN A 68 8.76 10.39 18.25
CA ASN A 68 7.45 10.24 18.85
C ASN A 68 7.58 9.46 20.18
N GLN A 69 6.99 9.99 21.25
CA GLN A 69 7.03 9.39 22.59
C GLN A 69 6.11 8.18 22.72
N ASP A 70 5.08 8.08 21.88
CA ASP A 70 4.15 6.95 21.91
C ASP A 70 4.82 5.68 21.39
N VAL A 71 4.62 4.57 22.11
CA VAL A 71 5.18 3.28 21.75
C VAL A 71 4.07 2.37 21.23
N SER A 72 4.27 1.81 20.03
CA SER A 72 3.47 0.71 19.53
C SER A 72 4.20 -0.62 19.61
N GLN A 73 3.47 -1.66 19.98
CA GLN A 73 3.94 -3.05 19.95
C GLN A 73 3.51 -3.78 18.67
N LEU A 74 2.75 -3.12 17.79
CA LEU A 74 2.21 -3.72 16.58
C LEU A 74 3.26 -3.73 15.45
N ASP A 75 3.39 -4.85 14.75
CA ASP A 75 4.28 -4.99 13.58
C ASP A 75 3.92 -4.03 12.43
N ALA A 76 2.65 -3.64 12.35
CA ALA A 76 2.13 -2.77 11.30
C ALA A 76 2.58 -1.30 11.40
N LEU A 77 3.33 -0.93 12.44
CA LEU A 77 3.70 0.45 12.80
C LEU A 77 5.22 0.64 12.89
N ASN A 78 5.92 0.32 11.80
CA ASN A 78 7.40 0.25 11.74
C ASN A 78 8.10 1.59 12.05
N LEU A 79 7.52 2.72 11.61
CA LEU A 79 8.08 4.07 11.78
C LEU A 79 7.34 4.91 12.83
N TYR A 80 6.44 4.32 13.61
CA TYR A 80 5.61 5.08 14.56
C TYR A 80 6.40 5.86 15.62
N HIS A 81 7.64 5.42 15.88
CA HIS A 81 8.58 6.07 16.79
C HIS A 81 9.21 7.36 16.21
N MET A 82 9.03 7.66 14.92
CA MET A 82 9.46 8.88 14.25
C MET A 82 8.28 9.85 14.07
N LEU A 83 8.50 11.14 14.29
CA LEU A 83 7.55 12.18 13.92
C LEU A 83 7.28 12.15 12.39
N PRO A 84 6.07 12.53 11.93
CA PRO A 84 5.72 12.50 10.51
C PRO A 84 6.71 13.25 9.60
N SER A 85 7.21 14.42 10.02
CA SER A 85 8.24 15.19 9.30
C SER A 85 9.51 14.37 9.05
N ARG A 86 9.98 13.64 10.07
CA ARG A 86 11.15 12.77 9.95
C ARG A 86 10.91 11.58 9.03
N GLN A 87 9.69 11.04 9.02
CA GLN A 87 9.33 9.96 8.09
C GLN A 87 9.40 10.42 6.63
N LEU A 88 8.97 11.65 6.33
CA LEU A 88 9.09 12.25 4.99
C LEU A 88 10.56 12.36 4.58
N ALA A 89 11.39 12.98 5.41
CA ALA A 89 12.83 13.10 5.17
C ALA A 89 13.52 11.74 4.97
N TRP A 90 13.10 10.72 5.74
CA TRP A 90 13.59 9.35 5.58
C TRP A 90 13.25 8.75 4.21
N GLN A 91 12.04 8.95 3.68
CA GLN A 91 11.69 8.47 2.33
C GLN A 91 12.47 9.21 1.25
N GLU A 92 12.57 10.53 1.34
CA GLU A 92 13.32 11.34 0.38
C GLU A 92 14.76 10.85 0.29
N LYS A 93 15.42 10.72 1.45
CA LYS A 93 16.77 10.16 1.54
C LYS A 93 16.84 8.74 0.96
N THR A 94 15.93 7.86 1.37
CA THR A 94 15.91 6.46 0.90
C THR A 94 15.73 6.38 -0.62
N THR A 95 14.92 7.26 -1.21
CA THR A 95 14.72 7.33 -2.66
C THR A 95 16.01 7.72 -3.36
N VAL A 96 16.63 8.84 -2.97
CA VAL A 96 17.90 9.32 -3.56
C VAL A 96 19.00 8.26 -3.48
N GLU A 97 19.21 7.69 -2.29
CA GLU A 97 20.24 6.68 -2.07
C GLU A 97 19.98 5.40 -2.87
N THR A 98 18.71 5.02 -3.05
CA THR A 98 18.37 3.83 -3.84
C THR A 98 18.63 4.04 -5.33
N PHE A 99 18.24 5.19 -5.88
CA PHE A 99 18.56 5.53 -7.28
C PHE A 99 20.07 5.55 -7.51
N LYS A 100 20.83 6.20 -6.61
CA LYS A 100 22.29 6.22 -6.71
C LYS A 100 22.89 4.81 -6.63
N LYS A 101 22.40 3.97 -5.73
CA LYS A 101 22.95 2.62 -5.52
C LYS A 101 22.62 1.64 -6.66
N ILE A 102 21.43 1.73 -7.25
CA ILE A 102 20.93 0.72 -8.21
C ILE A 102 21.11 1.17 -9.66
N ALA A 103 20.87 2.45 -9.94
CA ALA A 103 20.93 3.00 -11.29
C ALA A 103 22.21 3.82 -11.55
N ASP A 104 23.00 4.09 -10.51
CA ASP A 104 24.12 5.06 -10.54
C ASP A 104 23.67 6.44 -11.06
N LEU A 105 22.45 6.84 -10.68
CA LEU A 105 21.88 8.13 -11.05
C LEU A 105 21.88 9.04 -9.83
N ASP A 106 22.51 10.21 -9.98
CA ASP A 106 22.37 11.33 -9.06
C ASP A 106 21.10 12.09 -9.45
N ILE A 107 20.08 11.97 -8.60
CA ILE A 107 18.75 12.55 -8.85
C ILE A 107 18.46 13.71 -7.91
N SER A 108 17.65 14.66 -8.39
CA SER A 108 16.91 15.59 -7.54
C SER A 108 15.48 15.09 -7.37
N LEU A 109 14.90 15.36 -6.20
CA LEU A 109 13.49 15.10 -5.94
C LEU A 109 12.70 16.38 -6.13
N ASP A 110 11.53 16.23 -6.72
CA ASP A 110 10.47 17.22 -6.69
C ASP A 110 9.67 17.11 -5.39
N GLU A 111 8.66 17.96 -5.22
CA GLU A 111 7.84 18.00 -4.01
C GLU A 111 7.24 16.62 -3.69
N THR A 112 7.48 16.16 -2.46
CA THR A 112 6.85 14.95 -1.92
C THR A 112 5.34 15.16 -1.83
N ILE A 113 4.57 14.23 -2.39
CA ILE A 113 3.11 14.24 -2.35
C ILE A 113 2.64 13.59 -1.05
N TYR A 114 1.96 14.35 -0.20
CA TYR A 114 1.40 13.87 1.06
C TYR A 114 0.16 14.69 1.47
N ASP A 115 -0.46 14.35 2.59
CA ASP A 115 -1.39 15.21 3.30
C ASP A 115 -1.13 15.15 4.81
N ASP A 116 -1.82 15.98 5.59
CA ASP A 116 -1.61 16.06 7.04
C ASP A 116 -2.31 14.93 7.82
N ARG A 117 -2.95 13.96 7.14
CA ARG A 117 -3.64 12.85 7.77
C ARG A 117 -2.69 11.66 7.95
N TYR A 118 -1.94 11.70 9.04
CA TYR A 118 -1.05 10.60 9.42
C TYR A 118 -1.77 9.47 10.19
N ILE A 119 -3.03 9.68 10.60
CA ILE A 119 -3.89 8.68 11.26
C ILE A 119 -5.22 8.52 10.51
N ASN A 120 -5.89 7.40 10.74
CA ASN A 120 -7.23 7.07 10.23
C ASN A 120 -7.40 7.18 8.70
N TYR A 121 -6.31 7.04 7.94
CA TYR A 121 -6.34 7.24 6.50
C TYR A 121 -6.60 5.95 5.70
N ARG A 122 -6.44 4.76 6.30
CA ARG A 122 -6.59 3.49 5.58
C ARG A 122 -8.05 3.15 5.40
N ASN A 123 -8.47 3.15 4.14
CA ASN A 123 -9.78 2.67 3.72
C ASN A 123 -9.88 1.13 3.63
N LYS A 124 -8.80 0.40 3.93
CA LYS A 124 -8.79 -1.07 3.97
C LYS A 124 -7.88 -1.55 5.08
N SER A 125 -8.43 -2.37 5.97
CA SER A 125 -7.70 -2.98 7.08
C SER A 125 -8.05 -4.46 7.21
N VAL A 126 -7.05 -5.26 7.58
CA VAL A 126 -7.19 -6.70 7.77
C VAL A 126 -6.83 -7.00 9.21
N PHE A 127 -7.74 -7.63 9.93
CA PHE A 127 -7.51 -8.08 11.30
C PHE A 127 -7.51 -9.61 11.34
N HIS A 128 -6.63 -10.16 12.17
CA HIS A 128 -6.55 -11.59 12.40
C HIS A 128 -7.55 -11.98 13.48
N VAL A 129 -8.20 -13.13 13.30
CA VAL A 129 -9.03 -13.72 14.34
C VAL A 129 -8.12 -14.33 15.39
N ILE A 130 -8.31 -13.92 16.65
CA ILE A 130 -7.67 -14.54 17.81
C ILE A 130 -8.45 -15.81 18.12
N GLU A 131 -7.80 -16.97 18.01
CA GLU A 131 -8.45 -18.27 18.17
C GLU A 131 -8.96 -18.47 19.60
N ASP A 132 -10.25 -18.21 19.81
CA ASP A 132 -10.94 -18.36 21.09
C ASP A 132 -12.38 -18.88 20.88
N SER A 133 -13.10 -19.17 21.96
CA SER A 133 -14.53 -19.51 21.97
C SER A 133 -15.44 -18.32 21.61
N VAL A 134 -14.85 -17.13 21.53
CA VAL A 134 -15.50 -15.87 21.18
C VAL A 134 -14.72 -15.18 20.06
N LEU A 135 -15.41 -14.45 19.18
CA LEU A 135 -14.77 -13.68 18.13
C LEU A 135 -14.03 -12.49 18.74
N ARG A 136 -12.70 -12.50 18.62
CA ARG A 136 -11.82 -11.36 18.93
C ARG A 136 -10.86 -11.14 17.77
N LEU A 137 -10.53 -9.88 17.53
CA LEU A 137 -9.78 -9.42 16.39
C LEU A 137 -8.54 -8.66 16.86
N GLY A 138 -7.44 -8.85 16.15
CA GLY A 138 -6.19 -8.22 16.51
C GLY A 138 -5.18 -8.17 15.38
N LEU A 139 -4.00 -7.65 15.71
CA LEU A 139 -2.86 -7.51 14.82
C LEU A 139 -1.62 -8.17 15.42
N TYR A 140 -0.68 -8.59 14.58
CA TYR A 140 0.56 -9.18 15.08
C TYR A 140 1.40 -8.17 15.86
N ASP A 141 2.00 -8.65 16.95
CA ASP A 141 3.09 -7.94 17.63
C ASP A 141 4.35 -7.90 16.75
N THR A 142 5.34 -7.08 17.12
CA THR A 142 6.62 -6.98 16.40
C THR A 142 7.41 -8.30 16.32
N THR A 143 7.06 -9.33 17.11
CA THR A 143 7.68 -10.66 17.03
C THR A 143 7.03 -11.54 15.95
N LYS A 144 5.82 -11.16 15.51
CA LYS A 144 4.96 -11.89 14.56
C LYS A 144 4.50 -13.26 15.05
N ASN A 145 4.70 -13.57 16.32
CA ASN A 145 4.29 -14.85 16.91
C ASN A 145 2.96 -14.73 17.67
N ASN A 146 2.59 -13.53 18.11
CA ASN A 146 1.37 -13.31 18.88
C ASN A 146 0.48 -12.27 18.19
N ILE A 147 -0.82 -12.48 18.31
CA ILE A 147 -1.83 -11.50 17.92
C ILE A 147 -2.23 -10.72 19.17
N VAL A 148 -2.06 -9.40 19.12
CA VAL A 148 -2.48 -8.46 20.16
C VAL A 148 -3.93 -8.08 19.89
N ASP A 149 -4.78 -8.29 20.89
CA ASP A 149 -6.17 -7.82 20.88
C ASP A 149 -6.21 -6.31 20.64
N THR A 150 -6.94 -5.88 19.61
CA THR A 150 -6.87 -4.50 19.11
C THR A 150 -8.28 -3.95 18.92
N ASP A 151 -8.66 -2.98 19.75
CA ASP A 151 -9.93 -2.26 19.65
C ASP A 151 -9.84 -1.02 18.75
N ASP A 152 -8.65 -0.43 18.67
CA ASP A 152 -8.38 0.79 17.93
C ASP A 152 -7.02 0.65 17.24
N PHE A 153 -7.03 0.76 15.90
CA PHE A 153 -5.82 0.77 15.11
C PHE A 153 -5.67 2.13 14.45
N ILE A 154 -4.64 2.87 14.86
CA ILE A 154 -4.43 4.27 14.48
C ILE A 154 -4.42 4.56 12.97
N LEU A 155 -4.14 3.56 12.12
CA LEU A 155 -4.14 3.75 10.67
C LEU A 155 -5.52 3.47 10.04
N SER A 156 -6.35 2.65 10.67
CA SER A 156 -7.68 2.28 10.17
C SER A 156 -8.63 3.47 10.19
N ASP A 157 -9.50 3.57 9.20
CA ASP A 157 -10.63 4.49 9.23
C ASP A 157 -11.46 4.38 10.53
N VAL A 158 -12.02 5.51 10.97
CA VAL A 158 -12.80 5.61 12.21
C VAL A 158 -14.00 4.66 12.25
N VAL A 159 -14.64 4.41 11.10
CA VAL A 159 -15.76 3.48 10.99
C VAL A 159 -15.29 2.03 11.15
N THR A 160 -14.09 1.71 10.63
CA THR A 160 -13.45 0.42 10.86
C THR A 160 -13.19 0.20 12.36
N ASN A 161 -12.58 1.16 13.05
CA ASN A 161 -12.30 1.03 14.49
C ASN A 161 -13.59 0.92 15.32
N LYS A 162 -14.67 1.60 14.92
CA LYS A 162 -15.99 1.45 15.55
C LYS A 162 -16.53 0.02 15.45
N ILE A 163 -16.46 -0.60 14.27
CA ILE A 163 -16.92 -1.99 14.07
C ILE A 163 -15.99 -3.00 14.74
N LEU A 164 -14.68 -2.78 14.65
CA LEU A 164 -13.65 -3.59 15.31
C LEU A 164 -13.90 -3.68 16.82
N LYS A 165 -14.02 -2.52 17.48
CA LYS A 165 -14.31 -2.43 18.90
C LYS A 165 -15.63 -3.12 19.26
N PHE A 166 -16.68 -2.87 18.48
CA PHE A 166 -17.98 -3.51 18.70
C PHE A 166 -17.88 -5.04 18.69
N ILE A 167 -17.18 -5.62 17.70
CA ILE A 167 -17.00 -7.07 17.59
C ILE A 167 -16.26 -7.62 18.82
N ASN A 168 -15.17 -6.98 19.23
CA ASN A 168 -14.37 -7.40 20.38
C ASN A 168 -15.13 -7.31 21.71
N ASP A 169 -15.88 -6.21 21.92
CA ASP A 169 -16.67 -5.99 23.14
C ASP A 169 -17.86 -6.97 23.25
N ALA A 170 -18.52 -7.26 22.12
CA ALA A 170 -19.68 -8.14 22.08
C ALA A 170 -19.35 -9.62 22.35
N LYS A 171 -18.09 -10.04 22.13
CA LYS A 171 -17.59 -11.41 22.40
C LYS A 171 -18.51 -12.49 21.83
N PHE A 172 -18.90 -12.35 20.57
CA PHE A 172 -19.81 -13.28 19.91
C PHE A 172 -19.28 -14.71 19.94
N LYS A 173 -20.10 -15.67 20.38
CA LYS A 173 -19.71 -17.09 20.40
C LYS A 173 -19.71 -17.67 18.99
N ILE A 174 -18.54 -18.00 18.48
CA ILE A 174 -18.37 -18.60 17.16
C ILE A 174 -17.61 -19.92 17.25
N GLU A 175 -17.78 -20.77 16.24
CA GLU A 175 -16.99 -21.99 16.11
C GLU A 175 -15.49 -21.67 15.97
N LYS A 176 -14.66 -22.45 16.67
CA LYS A 176 -13.19 -22.36 16.60
C LYS A 176 -12.63 -22.85 15.26
N ASN A 177 -11.42 -22.40 14.94
CA ASN A 177 -10.59 -22.92 13.85
C ASN A 177 -11.29 -22.90 12.48
N GLY A 178 -12.03 -21.82 12.20
CA GLY A 178 -12.79 -21.65 10.96
C GLY A 178 -12.52 -20.30 10.32
N LEU A 179 -12.88 -19.22 11.01
CA LEU A 179 -12.53 -17.86 10.60
C LEU A 179 -11.04 -17.60 10.84
N THR A 180 -10.44 -16.85 9.93
CA THR A 180 -9.01 -16.51 9.95
C THR A 180 -8.77 -15.02 9.97
N HIS A 181 -9.59 -14.27 9.24
CA HIS A 181 -9.47 -12.82 9.13
C HIS A 181 -10.85 -12.17 9.06
N VAL A 182 -10.90 -10.91 9.44
CA VAL A 182 -11.96 -9.99 9.05
C VAL A 182 -11.32 -8.83 8.30
N VAL A 183 -11.79 -8.59 7.09
CA VAL A 183 -11.34 -7.48 6.24
C VAL A 183 -12.40 -6.40 6.27
N PHE A 184 -11.98 -5.19 6.58
CA PHE A 184 -12.80 -4.00 6.51
C PHE A 184 -12.38 -3.17 5.31
N ARG A 185 -13.36 -2.66 4.56
CA ARG A 185 -13.14 -1.67 3.53
C ARG A 185 -14.13 -0.52 3.71
N THR A 186 -13.63 0.71 3.72
CA THR A 186 -14.44 1.93 3.82
C THR A 186 -14.25 2.82 2.60
N ASN A 187 -15.03 3.89 2.52
CA ASN A 187 -14.86 5.00 1.59
C ASN A 187 -14.91 6.33 2.34
N LEU A 188 -14.66 7.44 1.64
CA LEU A 188 -14.72 8.78 2.22
C LEU A 188 -16.13 9.21 2.68
N LYS A 189 -17.19 8.49 2.28
CA LYS A 189 -18.57 8.70 2.78
C LYS A 189 -18.82 8.05 4.13
N GLY A 190 -17.88 7.26 4.64
CA GLY A 190 -18.02 6.51 5.89
C GLY A 190 -18.86 5.24 5.76
N GLU A 191 -19.09 4.74 4.54
CA GLU A 191 -19.68 3.42 4.31
C GLU A 191 -18.64 2.33 4.60
N ILE A 192 -19.08 1.11 4.95
CA ILE A 192 -18.19 -0.02 5.21
C ILE A 192 -18.69 -1.33 4.61
N LEU A 193 -17.78 -2.06 3.97
CA LEU A 193 -17.90 -3.48 3.65
C LEU A 193 -17.12 -4.30 4.66
N VAL A 194 -17.76 -5.34 5.19
CA VAL A 194 -17.16 -6.28 6.15
C VAL A 194 -17.05 -7.65 5.51
N THR A 195 -15.84 -8.20 5.40
CA THR A 195 -15.61 -9.53 4.81
C THR A 195 -15.05 -10.49 5.84
N PHE A 196 -15.82 -11.53 6.16
CA PHE A 196 -15.38 -12.64 6.99
C PHE A 196 -14.64 -13.67 6.13
N VAL A 197 -13.40 -13.97 6.49
CA VAL A 197 -12.56 -14.91 5.73
C VAL A 197 -12.41 -16.23 6.49
N SER A 198 -12.76 -17.33 5.83
CA SER A 198 -12.85 -18.65 6.44
C SER A 198 -12.12 -19.72 5.64
N ARG A 199 -11.59 -20.74 6.32
CA ARG A 199 -11.13 -21.98 5.67
C ARG A 199 -12.27 -22.97 5.38
N LYS A 200 -13.41 -22.78 6.04
CA LYS A 200 -14.63 -23.60 5.94
C LYS A 200 -15.70 -22.88 5.12
N ASP A 201 -16.58 -23.63 4.48
CA ASP A 201 -17.69 -23.06 3.68
C ASP A 201 -18.80 -22.44 4.56
N GLN A 202 -18.80 -22.74 5.86
CA GLN A 202 -19.74 -22.20 6.83
C GLN A 202 -19.09 -22.10 8.22
N ILE A 203 -19.62 -21.21 9.07
CA ILE A 203 -19.16 -21.00 10.45
C ILE A 203 -20.36 -20.94 11.38
N ARG A 204 -20.45 -21.88 12.33
CA ARG A 204 -21.52 -21.84 13.33
C ARG A 204 -21.37 -20.60 14.21
N GLY A 205 -22.48 -19.90 14.40
CA GLY A 205 -22.54 -18.68 15.21
C GLY A 205 -22.22 -17.39 14.45
N LEU A 206 -21.86 -17.46 13.16
CA LEU A 206 -21.61 -16.24 12.37
C LEU A 206 -22.88 -15.40 12.15
N THR A 207 -24.04 -16.03 12.04
CA THR A 207 -25.33 -15.35 11.80
C THR A 207 -25.60 -14.24 12.81
N GLN A 208 -25.37 -14.47 14.11
CA GLN A 208 -25.61 -13.45 15.14
C GLN A 208 -24.69 -12.21 14.97
N VAL A 209 -23.48 -12.41 14.42
CA VAL A 209 -22.52 -11.33 14.15
C VAL A 209 -23.04 -10.51 12.98
N VAL A 210 -23.48 -11.17 11.90
CA VAL A 210 -24.08 -10.53 10.73
C VAL A 210 -25.32 -9.73 11.12
N GLU A 211 -26.22 -10.32 11.91
CA GLU A 211 -27.45 -9.68 12.41
C GLU A 211 -27.18 -8.47 13.29
N ALA A 212 -26.10 -8.48 14.07
CA ALA A 212 -25.71 -7.34 14.87
C ALA A 212 -25.06 -6.23 14.03
N LEU A 213 -24.24 -6.61 13.03
CA LEU A 213 -23.56 -5.65 12.16
C LEU A 213 -24.51 -4.93 11.19
N GLN A 214 -25.55 -5.59 10.68
CA GLN A 214 -26.56 -4.96 9.82
C GLN A 214 -27.34 -3.84 10.52
N MET A 215 -27.31 -3.76 11.85
CA MET A 215 -27.97 -2.68 12.61
C MET A 215 -27.26 -1.33 12.46
N PHE A 216 -26.01 -1.33 12.00
CA PHE A 216 -25.28 -0.12 11.70
C PHE A 216 -25.61 0.34 10.27
N SER A 217 -26.30 1.48 10.15
CA SER A 217 -26.77 2.00 8.85
C SER A 217 -25.66 2.28 7.83
N PHE A 218 -24.42 2.44 8.28
CA PHE A 218 -23.25 2.65 7.43
C PHE A 218 -22.60 1.34 6.94
N VAL A 219 -23.04 0.17 7.44
CA VAL A 219 -22.63 -1.14 6.91
C VAL A 219 -23.44 -1.40 5.64
N VAL A 220 -22.81 -1.21 4.48
CA VAL A 220 -23.46 -1.38 3.17
C VAL A 220 -23.46 -2.82 2.69
N GLY A 221 -22.55 -3.64 3.21
CA GLY A 221 -22.50 -5.05 2.86
C GLY A 221 -21.62 -5.88 3.76
N ILE A 222 -22.00 -7.16 3.87
CA ILE A 222 -21.24 -8.16 4.61
C ILE A 222 -21.03 -9.36 3.67
N THR A 223 -19.79 -9.78 3.51
CA THR A 223 -19.43 -10.92 2.66
C THR A 223 -18.72 -12.02 3.42
N PHE A 224 -18.82 -13.24 2.90
CA PHE A 224 -18.12 -14.41 3.38
C PHE A 224 -17.21 -14.94 2.28
N ASN A 225 -15.91 -14.96 2.56
CA ASN A 225 -14.90 -15.38 1.60
C ASN A 225 -14.26 -16.70 2.06
N VAL A 226 -14.34 -17.73 1.22
CA VAL A 226 -13.73 -19.02 1.50
C VAL A 226 -12.31 -19.05 0.94
N ASN A 227 -11.32 -19.16 1.82
CA ASN A 227 -9.92 -19.24 1.47
C ASN A 227 -9.19 -20.39 2.19
N ARG A 228 -8.80 -21.39 1.41
CA ARG A 228 -7.99 -22.54 1.86
C ARG A 228 -6.49 -22.34 1.59
N ASN A 229 -6.09 -21.24 0.96
CA ASN A 229 -4.70 -20.93 0.61
C ASN A 229 -4.12 -19.90 1.60
N HIS A 230 -3.14 -20.33 2.40
CA HIS A 230 -2.49 -19.48 3.40
C HIS A 230 -1.56 -18.39 2.80
N LYS A 231 -1.27 -18.42 1.49
CA LYS A 231 -0.38 -17.45 0.84
C LYS A 231 -1.04 -16.11 0.54
N VAL A 232 -2.37 -16.06 0.57
CA VAL A 232 -3.17 -14.85 0.29
C VAL A 232 -4.21 -14.68 1.38
N ILE A 233 -4.65 -13.45 1.63
CA ILE A 233 -5.70 -13.18 2.62
C ILE A 233 -7.05 -13.64 2.09
N LEU A 234 -7.44 -13.18 0.90
CA LEU A 234 -8.74 -13.49 0.29
C LEU A 234 -8.60 -14.63 -0.73
N GLY A 235 -9.57 -15.52 -0.73
CA GLY A 235 -9.79 -16.56 -1.71
C GLY A 235 -10.42 -16.03 -3.00
N LYS A 236 -10.77 -16.96 -3.89
CA LYS A 236 -11.24 -16.64 -5.25
C LYS A 236 -12.74 -16.37 -5.35
N GLU A 237 -13.50 -16.54 -4.29
CA GLU A 237 -14.96 -16.40 -4.29
C GLU A 237 -15.44 -15.84 -2.97
N SER A 238 -16.47 -14.99 -3.05
CA SER A 238 -17.15 -14.41 -1.90
C SER A 238 -18.65 -14.54 -2.10
N THR A 239 -19.37 -14.87 -1.03
CA THR A 239 -20.83 -14.87 -0.98
C THR A 239 -21.30 -13.67 -0.16
N THR A 240 -22.29 -12.94 -0.65
CA THR A 240 -22.91 -11.85 0.10
C THR A 240 -23.85 -12.42 1.17
N LEU A 241 -23.63 -12.01 2.42
CA LEU A 241 -24.49 -12.37 3.57
C LEU A 241 -25.52 -11.27 3.87
N PHE A 242 -25.20 -10.02 3.57
CA PHE A 242 -26.07 -8.86 3.76
C PHE A 242 -25.69 -7.74 2.78
N GLY A 243 -26.68 -6.97 2.32
CA GLY A 243 -26.46 -5.78 1.50
C GLY A 243 -25.83 -6.07 0.13
N GLU A 244 -24.85 -5.26 -0.27
CA GLU A 244 -24.15 -5.35 -1.56
C GLU A 244 -22.65 -5.59 -1.35
N ASN A 245 -21.98 -6.37 -2.20
CA ASN A 245 -20.51 -6.49 -2.18
C ASN A 245 -19.84 -5.37 -3.00
N ILE A 246 -20.28 -4.12 -2.81
CA ILE A 246 -19.75 -2.94 -3.52
C ILE A 246 -19.77 -1.75 -2.57
N ILE A 247 -18.65 -1.03 -2.53
CA ILE A 247 -18.56 0.32 -2.01
C ILE A 247 -18.18 1.26 -3.15
N ARG A 248 -18.68 2.49 -3.09
CA ARG A 248 -18.52 3.48 -4.15
C ARG A 248 -17.61 4.59 -3.67
N GLU A 249 -16.45 4.74 -4.29
CA GLU A 249 -15.54 5.86 -4.01
C GLU A 249 -15.58 6.87 -5.15
N ARG A 250 -15.77 8.16 -4.83
CA ARG A 250 -15.92 9.20 -5.84
C ARG A 250 -14.55 9.72 -6.26
N LEU A 251 -14.17 9.54 -7.52
CA LEU A 251 -12.94 10.07 -8.13
C LEU A 251 -13.26 10.85 -9.40
N ASN A 252 -12.88 12.12 -9.47
CA ASN A 252 -13.10 12.99 -10.64
C ASN A 252 -14.51 12.84 -11.28
N GLY A 253 -15.57 12.88 -10.47
CA GLY A 253 -16.93 12.78 -10.99
C GLY A 253 -17.40 11.36 -11.39
N ILE A 254 -16.60 10.33 -11.14
CA ILE A 254 -16.91 8.92 -11.38
C ILE A 254 -17.01 8.18 -10.05
N ASP A 255 -18.01 7.31 -9.89
CA ASP A 255 -18.11 6.40 -8.74
C ASP A 255 -17.36 5.11 -9.08
N MET A 256 -16.18 4.96 -8.49
CA MET A 256 -15.39 3.74 -8.58
C MET A 256 -16.08 2.63 -7.79
N LEU A 257 -16.45 1.55 -8.49
CA LEU A 257 -17.07 0.37 -7.90
C LEU A 257 -16.00 -0.55 -7.32
N ILE A 258 -16.00 -0.74 -6.00
CA ILE A 258 -14.96 -1.51 -5.30
C ILE A 258 -15.63 -2.62 -4.50
N ASN A 259 -15.37 -3.88 -4.87
CA ASN A 259 -15.79 -5.02 -4.05
C ASN A 259 -14.73 -5.40 -3.00
N ASP A 260 -15.03 -6.39 -2.17
CA ASP A 260 -14.12 -6.92 -1.16
C ASP A 260 -12.71 -7.28 -1.69
N ARG A 261 -12.64 -7.79 -2.93
CA ARG A 261 -11.42 -8.34 -3.53
C ARG A 261 -10.67 -7.39 -4.46
N ALA A 262 -11.31 -6.35 -4.98
CA ALA A 262 -10.69 -5.40 -5.90
C ALA A 262 -9.51 -4.69 -5.24
N PHE A 263 -8.44 -4.46 -5.99
CA PHE A 263 -7.39 -3.56 -5.55
C PHE A 263 -7.89 -2.12 -5.68
N PHE A 264 -7.60 -1.31 -4.67
CA PHE A 264 -7.87 0.12 -4.68
C PHE A 264 -6.88 0.80 -3.74
N GLN A 265 -6.56 2.05 -4.05
CA GLN A 265 -5.57 2.82 -3.31
C GLN A 265 -6.06 3.08 -1.89
N ILE A 266 -5.22 2.81 -0.89
CA ILE A 266 -5.66 2.84 0.50
C ILE A 266 -5.74 4.24 1.11
N ASN A 267 -5.04 5.22 0.55
CA ASN A 267 -5.09 6.61 0.95
C ASN A 267 -5.55 7.48 -0.23
N VAL A 268 -6.86 7.58 -0.40
CA VAL A 268 -7.48 8.19 -1.60
C VAL A 268 -7.08 9.66 -1.77
N PRO A 269 -7.17 10.53 -0.75
CA PRO A 269 -6.83 11.95 -0.94
C PRO A 269 -5.35 12.22 -1.25
N VAL A 270 -4.44 11.30 -0.89
CA VAL A 270 -3.01 11.44 -1.25
C VAL A 270 -2.78 10.99 -2.70
N ILE A 271 -3.31 9.83 -3.10
CA ILE A 271 -3.10 9.35 -4.47
C ILE A 271 -3.79 10.25 -5.51
N GLU A 272 -4.92 10.86 -5.15
CA GLU A 272 -5.64 11.79 -6.00
C GLU A 272 -4.75 12.98 -6.40
N LYS A 273 -3.87 13.46 -5.51
CA LYS A 273 -2.88 14.51 -5.85
C LYS A 273 -1.89 14.04 -6.91
N ALA A 274 -1.44 12.78 -6.85
CA ALA A 274 -0.56 12.21 -7.86
C ALA A 274 -1.29 12.04 -9.20
N TYR A 275 -2.56 11.59 -9.18
CA TYR A 275 -3.38 11.50 -10.38
C TYR A 275 -3.66 12.87 -10.98
N GLN A 276 -3.85 13.90 -10.14
CA GLN A 276 -4.02 15.28 -10.58
C GLN A 276 -2.76 15.81 -11.25
N LEU A 277 -1.57 15.54 -10.70
CA LEU A 277 -0.30 15.91 -11.33
C LEU A 277 -0.16 15.31 -12.73
N ILE A 278 -0.51 14.02 -12.88
CA ILE A 278 -0.53 13.37 -14.20
C ILE A 278 -1.52 14.08 -15.11
N LYS A 279 -2.76 14.29 -14.63
CA LYS A 279 -3.87 14.89 -15.40
C LYS A 279 -3.56 16.31 -15.87
N ASP A 280 -2.89 17.12 -15.06
CA ASP A 280 -2.56 18.51 -15.35
C ASP A 280 -1.59 18.66 -16.54
N ASP A 281 -0.77 17.63 -16.79
CA ASP A 281 0.12 17.60 -17.95
C ASP A 281 -0.58 17.10 -19.24
N LEU A 282 -1.81 16.56 -19.15
CA LEU A 282 -2.55 15.99 -20.29
C LEU A 282 -3.29 17.03 -21.14
N SER A 283 -3.52 16.68 -22.40
CA SER A 283 -4.26 17.48 -23.37
C SER A 283 -5.39 16.69 -24.04
N ASN A 284 -6.44 17.40 -24.49
CA ASN A 284 -7.59 16.80 -25.19
C ASN A 284 -7.24 16.11 -26.52
N ASN A 285 -5.99 16.19 -26.97
CA ASN A 285 -5.50 15.50 -28.17
C ASN A 285 -4.79 14.18 -27.83
N ASP A 286 -4.41 13.98 -26.57
CA ASP A 286 -3.57 12.85 -26.16
C ASP A 286 -4.35 11.53 -26.23
N VAL A 287 -3.71 10.50 -26.77
CA VAL A 287 -4.10 9.09 -26.57
C VAL A 287 -3.22 8.50 -25.48
N VAL A 288 -3.85 8.08 -24.37
CA VAL A 288 -3.14 7.60 -23.18
C VAL A 288 -3.37 6.11 -22.96
N LEU A 289 -2.28 5.36 -22.76
CA LEU A 289 -2.35 3.97 -22.33
C LEU A 289 -2.23 3.90 -20.79
N ASP A 290 -3.26 3.39 -20.12
CA ASP A 290 -3.24 3.02 -18.70
C ASP A 290 -2.93 1.51 -18.60
N ALA A 291 -1.66 1.19 -18.34
CA ALA A 291 -1.17 -0.16 -18.21
C ALA A 291 -1.27 -0.64 -16.76
N TYR A 292 -1.69 -1.90 -16.57
CA TYR A 292 -2.02 -2.47 -15.25
C TYR A 292 -3.20 -1.75 -14.58
N SER A 293 -4.16 -1.31 -15.40
CA SER A 293 -5.20 -0.33 -15.04
C SER A 293 -6.11 -0.71 -13.85
N GLY A 294 -6.12 -1.95 -13.38
CA GLY A 294 -6.99 -2.35 -12.28
C GLY A 294 -8.46 -2.20 -12.67
N ILE A 295 -9.26 -1.65 -11.76
CA ILE A 295 -10.64 -1.23 -12.04
C ILE A 295 -10.72 0.10 -12.83
N GLY A 296 -9.58 0.68 -13.22
CA GLY A 296 -9.49 1.93 -13.98
C GLY A 296 -9.36 3.20 -13.18
N SER A 297 -8.87 3.14 -11.92
CA SER A 297 -8.85 4.34 -11.07
C SER A 297 -8.09 5.51 -11.67
N ILE A 298 -7.03 5.26 -12.45
CA ILE A 298 -6.26 6.29 -13.16
C ILE A 298 -6.99 6.67 -14.45
N GLY A 299 -7.30 5.69 -15.31
CA GLY A 299 -7.98 5.94 -16.59
C GLY A 299 -9.29 6.72 -16.46
N TYR A 300 -10.14 6.38 -15.49
CA TYR A 300 -11.36 7.13 -15.17
C TYR A 300 -11.11 8.46 -14.47
N TYR A 301 -9.93 8.69 -13.88
CA TYR A 301 -9.60 9.99 -13.31
C TYR A 301 -9.23 11.01 -14.38
N ILE A 302 -8.57 10.56 -15.45
CA ILE A 302 -8.03 11.43 -16.51
C ILE A 302 -8.93 11.56 -17.75
N TYR A 303 -10.00 10.78 -17.83
CA TYR A 303 -10.81 10.60 -19.05
C TYR A 303 -11.33 11.91 -19.67
N ASP A 304 -11.62 12.92 -18.85
CA ASP A 304 -12.18 14.21 -19.24
C ASP A 304 -11.12 15.20 -19.77
N ARG A 305 -9.85 14.80 -19.80
CA ARG A 305 -8.73 15.63 -20.23
C ARG A 305 -7.95 15.08 -21.42
N VAL A 306 -8.43 13.99 -22.03
CA VAL A 306 -7.74 13.28 -23.11
C VAL A 306 -8.67 12.98 -24.27
N LYS A 307 -8.08 12.72 -25.45
CA LYS A 307 -8.85 12.24 -26.60
C LYS A 307 -9.39 10.84 -26.34
N LYS A 308 -8.54 9.95 -25.81
CA LYS A 308 -8.84 8.55 -25.58
C LYS A 308 -7.96 7.97 -24.48
N VAL A 309 -8.53 7.14 -23.62
CA VAL A 309 -7.78 6.26 -22.71
C VAL A 309 -7.91 4.82 -23.19
N ILE A 310 -6.81 4.09 -23.22
CA ILE A 310 -6.79 2.65 -23.43
C ILE A 310 -6.34 2.01 -22.12
N MET A 311 -7.23 1.28 -21.47
CA MET A 311 -6.97 0.55 -20.24
C MET A 311 -6.62 -0.90 -20.55
N VAL A 312 -5.47 -1.36 -20.07
CA VAL A 312 -5.05 -2.77 -20.21
C VAL A 312 -4.98 -3.44 -18.85
N GLU A 313 -5.72 -4.54 -18.70
CA GLU A 313 -5.77 -5.31 -17.46
C GLU A 313 -5.97 -6.81 -17.76
N SER A 314 -5.26 -7.63 -16.99
CA SER A 314 -5.20 -9.09 -17.08
C SER A 314 -6.14 -9.82 -16.11
N ASN A 315 -6.75 -9.11 -15.16
CA ASN A 315 -7.70 -9.64 -14.20
C ASN A 315 -9.15 -9.44 -14.67
N LYS A 316 -9.83 -10.54 -14.97
CA LYS A 316 -11.21 -10.55 -15.46
C LYS A 316 -12.20 -9.83 -14.53
N GLN A 317 -12.01 -9.90 -13.21
CA GLN A 317 -12.92 -9.25 -12.27
C GLN A 317 -12.78 -7.74 -12.30
N ASN A 318 -11.55 -7.25 -12.38
CA ASN A 318 -11.26 -5.83 -12.54
C ASN A 318 -11.84 -5.28 -13.85
N ILE A 319 -11.69 -6.03 -14.96
CA ILE A 319 -12.30 -5.70 -16.25
C ILE A 319 -13.82 -5.60 -16.16
N ASN A 320 -14.48 -6.55 -15.49
CA ASN A 320 -15.94 -6.51 -15.32
C ASN A 320 -16.39 -5.25 -14.55
N LEU A 321 -15.70 -4.91 -13.47
CA LEU A 321 -15.97 -3.67 -12.71
C LEU A 321 -15.71 -2.42 -13.56
N ALA A 322 -14.61 -2.40 -14.31
CA ALA A 322 -14.29 -1.31 -15.22
C ALA A 322 -15.40 -1.13 -16.26
N HIS A 323 -15.90 -2.19 -16.90
CA HIS A 323 -17.04 -2.09 -17.82
C HIS A 323 -18.30 -1.54 -17.15
N GLN A 324 -18.63 -2.01 -15.95
CA GLN A 324 -19.77 -1.48 -15.19
C GLN A 324 -19.64 0.02 -14.93
N ILE A 325 -18.46 0.49 -14.54
CA ILE A 325 -18.18 1.93 -14.33
C ILE A 325 -18.37 2.70 -15.64
N ARG A 326 -17.78 2.23 -16.74
CA ARG A 326 -17.89 2.87 -18.06
C ARG A 326 -19.33 3.04 -18.49
N ASP A 327 -20.11 1.96 -18.38
CA ASP A 327 -21.48 1.89 -18.85
C ASP A 327 -22.43 2.68 -17.91
N GLN A 328 -22.10 2.78 -16.60
CA GLN A 328 -22.86 3.59 -15.64
C GLN A 328 -22.70 5.10 -15.88
N PHE A 329 -21.52 5.55 -16.31
CA PHE A 329 -21.18 6.97 -16.47
C PHE A 329 -21.11 7.43 -17.94
N ASP A 330 -21.50 6.58 -18.88
CA ASP A 330 -21.48 6.85 -20.33
C ASP A 330 -20.13 7.37 -20.85
N VAL A 331 -19.03 6.81 -20.33
CA VAL A 331 -17.67 7.25 -20.67
C VAL A 331 -17.20 6.60 -21.97
N ASN A 332 -17.46 7.28 -23.09
CA ASN A 332 -17.27 6.73 -24.43
C ASN A 332 -15.82 6.75 -24.95
N ASN A 333 -14.95 7.56 -24.36
CA ASN A 333 -13.55 7.68 -24.81
C ASN A 333 -12.58 6.73 -24.09
N ILE A 334 -13.10 5.71 -23.38
CA ILE A 334 -12.31 4.67 -22.73
C ILE A 334 -12.47 3.33 -23.47
N GLU A 335 -11.36 2.79 -23.98
CA GLU A 335 -11.25 1.42 -24.47
C GLU A 335 -10.68 0.52 -23.37
N ILE A 336 -11.38 -0.58 -23.06
CA ILE A 336 -10.93 -1.55 -22.05
C ILE A 336 -10.49 -2.82 -22.76
N SER A 337 -9.26 -3.25 -22.50
CA SER A 337 -8.60 -4.39 -23.15
C SER A 337 -8.21 -5.45 -22.13
N TYR A 338 -8.86 -6.62 -22.19
CA TYR A 338 -8.55 -7.78 -21.35
C TYR A 338 -7.34 -8.56 -21.87
N GLN A 339 -6.14 -8.19 -21.42
CA GLN A 339 -4.90 -8.89 -21.70
C GLN A 339 -3.79 -8.44 -20.75
N ARG A 340 -2.65 -9.13 -20.83
CA ARG A 340 -1.43 -8.68 -20.18
C ARG A 340 -0.88 -7.43 -20.86
N ALA A 341 -0.44 -6.44 -20.08
CA ALA A 341 0.16 -5.21 -20.61
C ALA A 341 1.37 -5.49 -21.49
N GLU A 342 2.17 -6.51 -21.14
CA GLU A 342 3.33 -6.99 -21.91
C GLU A 342 3.00 -7.46 -23.33
N LEU A 343 1.74 -7.83 -23.59
CA LEU A 343 1.29 -8.36 -24.88
C LEU A 343 0.50 -7.32 -25.69
N TYR A 344 0.33 -6.11 -25.16
CA TYR A 344 -0.45 -5.08 -25.81
C TYR A 344 0.24 -4.57 -27.07
N GLN A 345 -0.47 -4.67 -28.20
CA GLN A 345 -0.04 -4.09 -29.47
C GLN A 345 -0.88 -2.87 -29.78
N ALA A 346 -0.23 -1.70 -29.84
CA ALA A 346 -0.90 -0.45 -30.14
C ALA A 346 -1.47 -0.47 -31.56
N LYS A 347 -2.78 -0.19 -31.67
CA LYS A 347 -3.48 -0.06 -32.96
C LYS A 347 -3.45 1.37 -33.51
N GLU A 348 -3.08 2.32 -32.67
CA GLU A 348 -2.95 3.74 -32.95
C GLU A 348 -1.73 4.29 -32.22
N SER A 349 -1.31 5.52 -32.55
CA SER A 349 -0.19 6.16 -31.85
C SER A 349 -0.60 6.49 -30.42
N ILE A 350 0.25 6.10 -29.46
CA ILE A 350 0.09 6.40 -28.03
C ILE A 350 1.00 7.58 -27.69
N ASP A 351 0.41 8.68 -27.23
CA ASP A 351 1.16 9.87 -26.85
C ASP A 351 1.85 9.72 -25.50
N LYS A 352 1.15 9.10 -24.54
CA LYS A 352 1.62 8.97 -23.15
C LYS A 352 1.22 7.62 -22.57
N VAL A 353 2.06 7.08 -21.69
CA VAL A 353 1.78 5.84 -20.97
C VAL A 353 1.78 6.12 -19.47
N ILE A 354 0.79 5.59 -18.76
CA ILE A 354 0.78 5.50 -17.30
C ILE A 354 0.93 4.02 -16.94
N CYS A 355 1.79 3.72 -15.98
CA CYS A 355 1.98 2.36 -15.50
C CYS A 355 2.11 2.35 -13.98
N ASP A 356 1.33 1.47 -13.35
CA ASP A 356 1.35 1.16 -11.91
C ASP A 356 1.54 -0.36 -11.74
N PRO A 357 2.77 -0.88 -12.00
CA PRO A 357 3.03 -2.30 -12.00
C PRO A 357 3.01 -2.90 -10.58
N PRO A 358 2.88 -4.24 -10.47
CA PRO A 358 3.12 -4.94 -9.22
C PRO A 358 4.55 -4.73 -8.68
N ARG A 359 4.79 -5.12 -7.42
CA ARG A 359 6.07 -4.92 -6.69
C ARG A 359 7.34 -5.37 -7.42
N ASN A 360 7.25 -6.33 -8.33
CA ASN A 360 8.37 -6.80 -9.15
C ASN A 360 8.79 -5.81 -10.27
N GLY A 361 8.07 -4.69 -10.42
CA GLY A 361 8.29 -3.68 -11.45
C GLY A 361 7.81 -4.13 -12.83
N LEU A 362 8.33 -3.50 -13.87
CA LEU A 362 8.06 -3.86 -15.26
C LEU A 362 8.65 -5.21 -15.60
N MET A 363 7.90 -5.96 -16.38
CA MET A 363 8.43 -7.13 -17.08
C MET A 363 9.29 -6.68 -18.26
N PRO A 364 10.40 -7.38 -18.57
CA PRO A 364 11.26 -7.04 -19.69
C PRO A 364 10.50 -6.82 -21.01
N GLU A 365 9.49 -7.65 -21.27
CA GLU A 365 8.65 -7.56 -22.46
C GLU A 365 7.83 -6.25 -22.51
N PHE A 366 7.44 -5.70 -21.36
CA PHE A 366 6.78 -4.39 -21.33
C PHE A 366 7.77 -3.25 -21.54
N VAL A 367 9.01 -3.37 -21.05
CA VAL A 367 10.08 -2.41 -21.35
C VAL A 367 10.32 -2.36 -22.87
N ASP A 368 10.42 -3.52 -23.52
CA ASP A 368 10.54 -3.60 -24.98
C ASP A 368 9.33 -2.96 -25.69
N THR A 369 8.13 -3.19 -25.16
CA THR A 369 6.89 -2.57 -25.68
C THR A 369 6.96 -1.04 -25.59
N LEU A 370 7.42 -0.47 -24.47
CA LEU A 370 7.59 0.98 -24.30
C LEU A 370 8.64 1.56 -25.27
N LEU A 371 9.75 0.84 -25.48
CA LEU A 371 10.82 1.24 -26.40
C LEU A 371 10.41 1.17 -27.88
N GLN A 372 9.48 0.28 -28.23
CA GLN A 372 8.87 0.20 -29.56
C GLN A 372 7.79 1.27 -29.75
N MET A 373 6.92 1.44 -28.76
CA MET A 373 5.80 2.38 -28.79
C MET A 373 6.24 3.84 -28.79
N LYS A 374 7.35 4.14 -28.09
CA LYS A 374 7.97 5.47 -28.04
C LYS A 374 6.99 6.60 -27.65
N PRO A 375 6.20 6.46 -26.57
CA PRO A 375 5.39 7.57 -26.07
C PRO A 375 6.27 8.78 -25.73
N LYS A 376 5.72 9.99 -25.84
CA LYS A 376 6.41 11.24 -25.49
C LYS A 376 6.72 11.32 -24.00
N LYS A 377 5.84 10.77 -23.16
CA LYS A 377 6.01 10.68 -21.71
C LYS A 377 5.55 9.34 -21.14
N ILE A 378 6.21 8.90 -20.08
CA ILE A 378 5.82 7.74 -19.26
C ILE A 378 5.68 8.21 -17.82
N TYR A 379 4.51 7.99 -17.22
CA TYR A 379 4.28 8.17 -15.79
C TYR A 379 4.37 6.80 -15.12
N TYR A 380 5.36 6.64 -14.25
CA TYR A 380 5.64 5.39 -13.56
C TYR A 380 5.34 5.53 -12.08
N LEU A 381 4.21 4.96 -11.63
CA LEU A 381 3.88 4.83 -10.21
C LEU A 381 4.48 3.55 -9.67
N SER A 382 5.08 3.59 -8.49
CA SER A 382 5.71 2.41 -7.92
C SER A 382 5.71 2.38 -6.40
N CYS A 383 5.32 1.23 -5.88
CA CYS A 383 5.42 0.90 -4.47
C CYS A 383 6.78 0.30 -4.05
N ASP A 384 7.75 0.18 -4.98
CA ASP A 384 9.10 -0.31 -4.69
C ASP A 384 10.16 0.49 -5.47
N VAL A 385 10.85 1.36 -4.75
CA VAL A 385 11.88 2.24 -5.32
C VAL A 385 13.07 1.47 -5.94
N LYS A 386 13.31 0.22 -5.54
CA LYS A 386 14.42 -0.58 -6.08
C LYS A 386 14.12 -1.08 -7.48
N THR A 387 12.93 -1.64 -7.69
CA THR A 387 12.50 -2.10 -9.02
C THR A 387 12.24 -0.92 -9.94
N LEU A 388 11.67 0.18 -9.42
CA LEU A 388 11.61 1.46 -10.13
C LEU A 388 12.99 1.92 -10.62
N SER A 389 14.00 1.98 -9.74
CA SER A 389 15.36 2.44 -10.10
C SER A 389 15.98 1.55 -11.18
N ARG A 390 15.79 0.22 -11.08
CA ARG A 390 16.22 -0.75 -12.10
C ARG A 390 15.55 -0.45 -13.44
N ASP A 391 14.24 -0.25 -13.46
CA ASP A 391 13.45 -0.10 -14.68
C ASP A 391 13.75 1.23 -15.38
N VAL A 392 13.88 2.32 -14.63
CA VAL A 392 14.31 3.62 -15.16
C VAL A 392 15.69 3.51 -15.82
N ASN A 393 16.61 2.77 -15.22
CA ASN A 393 17.94 2.54 -15.80
C ASN A 393 17.89 1.76 -17.13
N LEU A 394 16.86 0.93 -17.36
CA LEU A 394 16.67 0.24 -18.65
C LEU A 394 16.13 1.17 -19.74
N LEU A 395 15.46 2.26 -19.37
CA LEU A 395 14.85 3.23 -20.29
C LEU A 395 15.74 4.44 -20.61
N LYS A 396 16.85 4.62 -19.87
CA LYS A 396 17.65 5.86 -19.87
C LYS A 396 18.26 6.27 -21.21
N GLU A 397 18.49 5.32 -22.13
CA GLU A 397 19.04 5.61 -23.46
C GLU A 397 18.01 6.32 -24.36
N ASN A 398 16.71 6.16 -24.07
CA ASN A 398 15.61 6.71 -24.86
C ASN A 398 14.77 7.73 -24.11
N TYR A 399 14.88 7.76 -22.78
CA TYR A 399 14.12 8.64 -21.92
C TYR A 399 15.02 9.27 -20.87
N MET A 400 14.74 10.54 -20.56
CA MET A 400 15.30 11.26 -19.43
C MET A 400 14.27 11.36 -18.30
N ILE A 401 14.76 11.44 -17.06
CA ILE A 401 13.92 11.76 -15.91
C ILE A 401 13.55 13.24 -15.99
N GLU A 402 12.25 13.53 -16.10
CA GLU A 402 11.71 14.88 -16.07
C GLU A 402 11.44 15.33 -14.63
N SER A 403 10.81 14.47 -13.82
CA SER A 403 10.56 14.72 -12.40
C SER A 403 10.46 13.42 -11.59
N ILE A 404 10.70 13.52 -10.28
CA ILE A 404 10.54 12.42 -9.32
C ILE A 404 9.81 12.93 -8.08
N HIS A 405 8.61 12.41 -7.84
CA HIS A 405 7.79 12.75 -6.69
C HIS A 405 7.67 11.54 -5.75
N PRO A 406 8.35 11.54 -4.59
CA PRO A 406 8.00 10.62 -3.53
C PRO A 406 6.55 10.83 -3.11
N ILE A 407 5.83 9.78 -2.76
CA ILE A 407 4.44 9.87 -2.32
C ILE A 407 4.33 9.22 -0.94
N ARG A 408 3.89 9.96 0.07
CA ARG A 408 3.65 9.44 1.41
C ARG A 408 2.25 8.85 1.54
N MET A 409 2.05 7.72 0.88
CA MET A 409 0.79 6.96 0.97
C MET A 409 0.59 6.28 2.32
N PHE A 410 1.68 5.93 3.01
CA PHE A 410 1.66 5.06 4.19
C PHE A 410 2.44 5.67 5.36
N TYR A 411 1.82 6.61 6.10
CA TYR A 411 2.41 7.07 7.35
C TYR A 411 2.60 5.93 8.36
N HIS A 412 3.63 6.07 9.19
CA HIS A 412 4.04 5.12 10.23
C HIS A 412 4.50 3.75 9.72
N THR A 413 4.62 3.53 8.41
CA THR A 413 5.19 2.30 7.83
C THR A 413 6.39 2.60 6.95
N THR A 414 7.18 1.57 6.67
CA THR A 414 8.31 1.65 5.75
C THR A 414 7.89 1.49 4.29
N SER A 415 6.59 1.47 3.98
CA SER A 415 6.12 1.36 2.61
C SER A 415 6.34 2.68 1.89
N LEU A 416 6.97 2.61 0.73
CA LEU A 416 7.31 3.75 -0.10
C LEU A 416 6.43 3.72 -1.34
N GLU A 417 6.06 4.89 -1.82
CA GLU A 417 5.41 5.07 -3.11
C GLU A 417 6.15 6.20 -3.83
N THR A 418 6.31 6.13 -5.15
CA THR A 418 7.03 7.14 -5.93
C THR A 418 6.46 7.22 -7.33
N LEU A 419 6.20 8.44 -7.80
CA LEU A 419 5.90 8.75 -9.19
C LEU A 419 7.17 9.26 -9.88
N VAL A 420 7.56 8.63 -10.97
CA VAL A 420 8.60 9.13 -11.87
C VAL A 420 7.97 9.52 -13.20
N VAL A 421 8.27 10.73 -13.67
CA VAL A 421 7.89 11.18 -15.00
C VAL A 421 9.11 11.07 -15.90
N LEU A 422 9.02 10.23 -16.92
CA LEU A 422 10.04 10.07 -17.93
C LEU A 422 9.59 10.78 -19.20
N LYS A 423 10.51 11.50 -19.83
CA LYS A 423 10.29 12.20 -21.10
C LYS A 423 11.22 11.63 -22.16
N GLN A 424 10.67 11.41 -23.36
CA GLN A 424 11.46 10.93 -24.48
C GLN A 424 12.57 11.93 -24.84
N ASN A 425 13.78 11.40 -25.08
CA ASN A 425 14.97 12.17 -25.49
C ASN A 425 14.80 12.90 -26.82
#